data_AF-A0A7M7IIV7-F1
#
_entry.id   AF-A0A7M7IIV7-F1
#
_cell.length_a   1.000
_cell.length_b   1.000
_cell.length_c   1.000
_cell.angle_alpha   90.00
_cell.angle_beta   90.00
_cell.angle_gamma   90.00
#
_symmetry.space_group_name_H-M   'P 1'
#
loop_
_entity.id
_entity.type
_entity.pdbx_description
1 polymer ?
#
loop_
_entity_poly.entity_id
_entity_poly.type
_entity_poly.pdbx_seq_one_letter_code
_entity_poly.pdbx_strand_id
1 'polypeptide(L)'
;MFSCVCITVIVLFRNGSYIDKNINNTDELLPYIQKDNNLVIYITGYTTNIDSNNVKLIINAYLNNTQDNILALDYRDITQHLYPISVLAINKLGTIVANALNTLIDGDVNEKKIHLIGHSLGAHVAGKIGRKTKFKIPRITALDPAGPLFHAFSSRLNSFDANFVDVIHTDSYILGLSKQVGHVDFYPNNGRRPQPGCPLISTLFFNAANDLKIDKNLDITKNVFLRLYKRDGSHIDRNVRNADQLLSHIQKNNSLAFYITGNSHDINSDNVKMITNAYLKNTQDNILALDYRDIAAQFYPISVITIKKLSTLVADALNNLVKGGVDPEKIHVIGYSLGAQIAGRIGRQTIFRIPRITGLDPAGPLFNLLNDRLSTSDAVFVDVIHTDKTGYGTALKVGHVDFYPNYGHRPQPGCPLFGLILSPKDLCSHRRSFEFYAESVRNNTAFIGKCANFQVWGCDGVPFIPMGYTTPNNATGSYNLLTNENSPYGRGIDGAINAF
;
A
#
# COMPACT_ATOMS: atom_id res chain seq x y z
N MET A 1 -17.87 15.96 -13.73
CA MET A 1 -17.92 16.68 -15.01
C MET A 1 -16.57 16.45 -15.70
N PHE A 2 -16.44 15.44 -16.57
CA PHE A 2 -15.21 15.17 -17.33
C PHE A 2 -15.44 15.65 -18.77
N SER A 3 -15.27 16.95 -19.01
CA SER A 3 -15.49 17.59 -20.32
C SER A 3 -14.21 17.79 -21.14
N CYS A 4 -13.10 17.13 -20.80
CA CYS A 4 -11.91 17.11 -21.65
C CYS A 4 -11.33 15.70 -21.70
N VAL A 5 -11.80 14.91 -22.67
CA VAL A 5 -11.04 13.80 -23.27
C VAL A 5 -10.59 14.28 -24.65
N CYS A 6 -10.05 15.50 -24.70
CA CYS A 6 -9.88 16.24 -25.95
C CYS A 6 -8.63 15.82 -26.74
N ILE A 7 -7.70 15.05 -26.17
CA ILE A 7 -6.43 14.70 -26.82
C ILE A 7 -6.05 13.22 -26.58
N THR A 8 -7.04 12.32 -26.56
CA THR A 8 -6.72 10.89 -26.75
C THR A 8 -6.37 10.70 -28.22
N VAL A 9 -5.16 10.21 -28.48
CA VAL A 9 -4.62 10.07 -29.83
C VAL A 9 -4.36 8.59 -30.11
N ILE A 10 -4.70 8.16 -31.32
CA ILE A 10 -4.35 6.85 -31.84
C ILE A 10 -3.33 7.04 -32.96
N VAL A 11 -2.22 6.32 -32.86
CA VAL A 11 -1.05 6.50 -33.72
C VAL A 11 -0.79 5.24 -34.51
N LEU A 12 -0.88 5.33 -35.84
CA LEU A 12 -0.52 4.26 -36.77
C LEU A 12 0.94 4.38 -37.17
N PHE A 13 1.71 3.32 -37.00
CA PHE A 13 3.13 3.29 -37.40
C PHE A 13 3.32 2.48 -38.68
N ARG A 14 4.17 2.97 -39.59
CA ARG A 14 4.51 2.29 -40.85
C ARG A 14 5.88 2.72 -41.36
N ASN A 15 6.76 1.77 -41.68
CA ASN A 15 8.05 2.02 -42.37
C ASN A 15 8.89 3.19 -41.79
N GLY A 16 8.91 3.34 -40.45
CA GLY A 16 9.67 4.40 -39.78
C GLY A 16 8.99 5.76 -39.69
N SER A 17 7.76 5.91 -40.20
CA SER A 17 6.90 7.09 -39.99
C SER A 17 5.64 6.73 -39.21
N TYR A 18 4.91 7.74 -38.74
CA TYR A 18 3.63 7.55 -38.06
C TYR A 18 2.58 8.56 -38.49
N ILE A 19 1.32 8.18 -38.33
CA ILE A 19 0.14 9.03 -38.55
C ILE A 19 -0.64 9.04 -37.25
N ASP A 20 -0.83 10.21 -36.67
CA ASP A 20 -1.57 10.38 -35.43
C ASP A 20 -2.92 11.06 -35.68
N LYS A 21 -3.97 10.54 -35.04
CA LYS A 21 -5.33 11.08 -35.14
C LYS A 21 -5.98 11.15 -33.77
N ASN A 22 -6.82 12.16 -33.58
CA ASN A 22 -7.71 12.18 -32.44
C ASN A 22 -8.60 10.93 -32.50
N ILE A 23 -8.84 10.29 -31.37
CA ILE A 23 -9.64 9.06 -31.30
C ILE A 23 -11.06 9.23 -31.86
N ASN A 24 -11.61 10.46 -31.87
CA ASN A 24 -12.92 10.74 -32.45
C ASN A 24 -12.92 10.79 -33.99
N ASN A 25 -11.74 10.88 -34.61
CA ASN A 25 -11.55 10.94 -36.07
C ASN A 25 -10.79 9.71 -36.57
N THR A 26 -11.08 8.55 -36.00
CA THR A 26 -10.34 7.30 -36.28
C THR A 26 -10.61 6.79 -37.70
N ASP A 27 -11.71 7.18 -38.32
CA ASP A 27 -12.03 6.92 -39.73
C ASP A 27 -10.99 7.47 -40.70
N GLU A 28 -10.32 8.58 -40.36
CA GLU A 28 -9.23 9.14 -41.16
C GLU A 28 -8.00 8.21 -41.27
N LEU A 29 -7.92 7.15 -40.45
CA LEU A 29 -6.88 6.11 -40.56
C LEU A 29 -7.20 5.03 -41.59
N LEU A 30 -8.46 4.86 -42.00
CA LEU A 30 -8.90 3.80 -42.91
C LEU A 30 -8.07 3.69 -44.21
N PRO A 31 -7.70 4.80 -44.89
CA PRO A 31 -6.90 4.71 -46.12
C PRO A 31 -5.52 4.09 -45.92
N TYR A 32 -5.01 4.09 -44.69
CA TYR A 32 -3.66 3.63 -44.36
C TYR A 32 -3.62 2.19 -43.83
N ILE A 33 -4.77 1.66 -43.38
CA ILE A 33 -4.91 0.31 -42.85
C ILE A 33 -4.92 -0.71 -44.00
N GLN A 34 -4.01 -1.68 -43.95
CA GLN A 34 -3.98 -2.83 -44.84
C GLN A 34 -5.03 -3.86 -44.37
N LYS A 35 -6.18 -3.91 -45.04
CA LYS A 35 -7.35 -4.70 -44.62
C LYS A 35 -7.11 -6.20 -44.53
N ASP A 36 -6.16 -6.73 -45.31
CA ASP A 36 -5.80 -8.14 -45.28
C ASP A 36 -4.91 -8.52 -44.09
N ASN A 37 -4.29 -7.55 -43.43
CA ASN A 37 -3.36 -7.80 -42.32
C ASN A 37 -4.08 -7.65 -40.98
N ASN A 38 -3.46 -8.13 -39.89
CA ASN A 38 -4.06 -7.96 -38.56
C ASN A 38 -4.02 -6.50 -38.13
N LEU A 39 -4.95 -6.13 -37.25
CA LEU A 39 -4.95 -4.84 -36.56
C LEU A 39 -4.57 -5.06 -35.10
N VAL A 40 -3.39 -4.61 -34.73
CA VAL A 40 -2.86 -4.71 -33.37
C VAL A 40 -2.94 -3.33 -32.72
N ILE A 41 -3.53 -3.24 -31.53
CA ILE A 41 -3.62 -2.00 -30.77
C ILE A 41 -2.87 -2.17 -29.45
N TYR A 42 -1.73 -1.49 -29.33
CA TYR A 42 -0.97 -1.40 -28.10
C TYR A 42 -1.48 -0.26 -27.22
N ILE A 43 -1.83 -0.56 -25.97
CA ILE A 43 -2.39 0.36 -25.00
C ILE A 43 -1.36 0.57 -23.89
N THR A 44 -0.89 1.80 -23.76
CA THR A 44 0.16 2.17 -22.81
C THR A 44 -0.28 1.97 -21.35
N GLY A 45 0.67 1.95 -20.42
CA GLY A 45 0.40 1.89 -18.98
C GLY A 45 0.34 3.27 -18.32
N TYR A 46 0.11 3.29 -17.00
CA TYR A 46 0.16 4.52 -16.20
C TYR A 46 1.52 5.21 -16.34
N THR A 47 1.52 6.54 -16.42
CA THR A 47 2.69 7.41 -16.69
C THR A 47 3.51 7.14 -17.95
N THR A 48 3.08 6.23 -18.84
CA THR A 48 3.75 5.95 -20.12
C THR A 48 2.96 6.49 -21.30
N ASN A 49 3.67 6.83 -22.37
CA ASN A 49 3.12 7.42 -23.58
C ASN A 49 3.85 6.87 -24.83
N ILE A 50 3.45 7.27 -26.03
CA ILE A 50 4.02 6.75 -27.29
C ILE A 50 5.53 6.99 -27.43
N ASP A 51 6.05 8.02 -26.76
CA ASP A 51 7.47 8.39 -26.81
C ASP A 51 8.34 7.50 -25.91
N SER A 52 7.70 6.74 -25.02
CA SER A 52 8.37 5.92 -24.01
C SER A 52 9.07 4.71 -24.63
N ASN A 53 10.28 4.39 -24.14
CA ASN A 53 11.13 3.34 -24.71
C ASN A 53 10.47 1.95 -24.76
N ASN A 54 9.69 1.60 -23.74
CA ASN A 54 8.94 0.34 -23.69
C ASN A 54 7.87 0.25 -24.78
N VAL A 55 7.25 1.38 -25.15
CA VAL A 55 6.28 1.44 -26.24
C VAL A 55 6.99 1.27 -27.58
N LYS A 56 8.05 2.05 -27.82
CA LYS A 56 8.89 1.93 -29.02
C LYS A 56 9.42 0.51 -29.23
N LEU A 57 9.80 -0.18 -28.15
CA LEU A 57 10.24 -1.57 -28.20
C LEU A 57 9.17 -2.48 -28.81
N ILE A 58 7.93 -2.39 -28.34
CA ILE A 58 6.83 -3.23 -28.85
C ILE A 58 6.46 -2.82 -30.27
N ILE A 59 6.34 -1.52 -30.56
CA ILE A 59 6.04 -1.02 -31.91
C ILE A 59 7.08 -1.51 -32.91
N ASN A 60 8.37 -1.36 -32.60
CA ASN A 60 9.46 -1.80 -33.48
C ASN A 60 9.45 -3.34 -33.67
N ALA A 61 9.07 -4.11 -32.65
CA ALA A 61 8.95 -5.56 -32.79
C ALA A 61 7.90 -5.93 -33.84
N TYR A 62 6.74 -5.26 -33.87
CA TYR A 62 5.74 -5.47 -34.91
C TYR A 62 6.21 -4.98 -36.28
N LEU A 63 6.73 -3.76 -36.37
CA LEU A 63 7.20 -3.19 -37.64
C LEU A 63 8.31 -4.01 -38.32
N ASN A 64 9.20 -4.62 -37.53
CA ASN A 64 10.34 -5.35 -38.06
C ASN A 64 10.06 -6.82 -38.33
N ASN A 65 9.02 -7.41 -37.71
CA ASN A 65 8.81 -8.86 -37.74
C ASN A 65 7.43 -9.28 -38.26
N THR A 66 6.51 -8.35 -38.49
CA THR A 66 5.18 -8.67 -39.02
C THR A 66 4.76 -7.67 -40.11
N GLN A 67 3.66 -8.00 -40.81
CA GLN A 67 2.99 -7.10 -41.74
C GLN A 67 1.75 -6.46 -41.11
N ASP A 68 1.56 -6.62 -39.79
CA ASP A 68 0.35 -6.16 -39.11
C ASP A 68 0.27 -4.64 -39.07
N ASN A 69 -0.95 -4.11 -39.08
CA ASN A 69 -1.21 -2.72 -38.78
C ASN A 69 -1.05 -2.53 -37.27
N ILE A 70 -0.03 -1.79 -36.83
CA ILE A 70 0.21 -1.53 -35.41
C ILE A 70 -0.21 -0.10 -35.05
N LEU A 71 -1.20 -0.01 -34.15
CA LEU A 71 -1.68 1.22 -33.53
C LEU A 71 -1.16 1.32 -32.09
N ALA A 72 -0.82 2.51 -31.64
CA ALA A 72 -0.63 2.81 -30.21
C ALA A 72 -1.71 3.78 -29.72
N LEU A 73 -2.31 3.48 -28.56
CA LEU A 73 -3.23 4.38 -27.89
C LEU A 73 -2.47 5.26 -26.90
N ASP A 74 -2.39 6.56 -27.18
CA ASP A 74 -1.91 7.57 -26.24
C ASP A 74 -3.07 8.22 -25.51
N TYR A 75 -3.10 8.06 -24.20
CA TYR A 75 -4.09 8.67 -23.31
C TYR A 75 -3.42 9.36 -22.13
N ARG A 76 -2.26 9.99 -22.38
CA ARG A 76 -1.42 10.67 -21.37
C ARG A 76 -2.18 11.70 -20.52
N ASP A 77 -3.18 12.38 -21.09
CA ASP A 77 -4.02 13.32 -20.33
C ASP A 77 -4.72 12.63 -19.15
N ILE A 78 -5.12 11.36 -19.30
CA ILE A 78 -5.74 10.59 -18.24
C ILE A 78 -4.67 10.05 -17.27
N THR A 79 -3.50 9.65 -17.77
CA THR A 79 -2.45 9.01 -16.96
C THR A 79 -1.47 9.98 -16.30
N GLN A 80 -1.53 11.28 -16.61
CA GLN A 80 -0.80 12.35 -15.92
C GLN A 80 -1.50 12.79 -14.61
N HIS A 81 -2.77 12.41 -14.42
CA HIS A 81 -3.46 12.60 -13.15
C HIS A 81 -3.05 11.55 -12.12
N LEU A 82 -3.47 11.75 -10.86
CA LEU A 82 -3.26 10.76 -9.80
C LEU A 82 -3.88 9.41 -10.18
N TYR A 83 -3.15 8.33 -9.91
CA TYR A 83 -3.53 6.97 -10.32
C TYR A 83 -5.00 6.57 -10.03
N PRO A 84 -5.60 6.85 -8.85
CA PRO A 84 -7.01 6.55 -8.61
C PRO A 84 -7.97 7.27 -9.56
N ILE A 85 -7.65 8.50 -9.94
CA ILE A 85 -8.44 9.28 -10.91
C ILE A 85 -8.34 8.61 -12.29
N SER A 86 -7.13 8.21 -12.70
CA SER A 86 -6.92 7.47 -13.95
C SER A 86 -7.70 6.16 -13.97
N VAL A 87 -7.70 5.40 -12.87
CA VAL A 87 -8.46 4.15 -12.71
C VAL A 87 -9.96 4.36 -12.83
N LEU A 88 -10.52 5.46 -12.34
CA LEU A 88 -11.93 5.77 -12.55
C LEU A 88 -12.23 6.16 -14.00
N ALA A 89 -11.31 6.88 -14.63
CA ALA A 89 -11.46 7.39 -15.99
C ALA A 89 -11.39 6.29 -17.08
N ILE A 90 -10.68 5.17 -16.85
CA ILE A 90 -10.50 4.13 -17.88
C ILE A 90 -11.82 3.52 -18.37
N ASN A 91 -12.88 3.54 -17.56
CA ASN A 91 -14.18 3.01 -17.98
C ASN A 91 -14.81 3.87 -19.09
N LYS A 92 -14.70 5.20 -18.98
CA LYS A 92 -15.12 6.13 -20.02
C LYS A 92 -14.21 6.00 -21.24
N LEU A 93 -12.90 5.92 -21.03
CA LEU A 93 -11.92 5.72 -22.11
C LEU A 93 -12.20 4.44 -22.92
N GLY A 94 -12.45 3.31 -22.26
CA GLY A 94 -12.76 2.06 -22.93
C GLY A 94 -14.01 2.14 -23.82
N THR A 95 -15.00 2.95 -23.42
CA THR A 95 -16.19 3.21 -24.27
C THR A 95 -15.82 4.01 -25.52
N ILE A 96 -15.00 5.05 -25.36
CA ILE A 96 -14.55 5.91 -26.47
C ILE A 96 -13.75 5.09 -27.49
N VAL A 97 -12.79 4.29 -27.01
CA VAL A 97 -11.94 3.48 -27.89
C VAL A 97 -12.73 2.33 -28.53
N ALA A 98 -13.70 1.74 -27.83
CA ALA A 98 -14.59 0.75 -28.44
C ALA A 98 -15.42 1.34 -29.58
N ASN A 99 -15.91 2.57 -29.44
CA ASN A 99 -16.63 3.26 -30.51
C ASN A 99 -15.73 3.52 -31.71
N ALA A 100 -14.51 4.02 -31.50
CA ALA A 100 -13.52 4.20 -32.55
C ALA A 100 -13.21 2.89 -33.29
N LEU A 101 -13.09 1.77 -32.57
CA LEU A 101 -12.86 0.46 -33.16
C LEU A 101 -14.08 -0.03 -33.96
N ASN A 102 -15.29 0.22 -33.50
CA ASN A 102 -16.50 -0.06 -34.28
C ASN A 102 -16.52 0.76 -35.59
N THR A 103 -16.11 2.04 -35.56
CA THR A 103 -15.99 2.87 -36.77
C THR A 103 -14.98 2.29 -37.78
N LEU A 104 -13.85 1.75 -37.33
CA LEU A 104 -12.90 1.08 -38.22
C LEU A 104 -13.50 -0.16 -38.88
N ILE A 105 -14.30 -0.93 -38.16
CA ILE A 105 -14.97 -2.13 -38.68
C ILE A 105 -16.06 -1.76 -39.67
N ASP A 106 -16.85 -0.73 -39.37
CA ASP A 106 -17.83 -0.17 -40.31
C ASP A 106 -17.13 0.34 -41.60
N GLY A 107 -15.83 0.67 -41.52
CA GLY A 107 -14.92 0.99 -42.63
C GLY A 107 -14.19 -0.20 -43.26
N ASP A 108 -14.69 -1.43 -43.07
CA ASP A 108 -14.22 -2.68 -43.69
C ASP A 108 -12.85 -3.17 -43.14
N VAL A 109 -12.57 -2.90 -41.87
CA VAL A 109 -11.56 -3.64 -41.09
C VAL A 109 -12.18 -4.94 -40.55
N ASN A 110 -11.52 -6.07 -40.80
CA ASN A 110 -12.02 -7.38 -40.38
C ASN A 110 -11.97 -7.58 -38.85
N GLU A 111 -13.13 -7.72 -38.21
CA GLU A 111 -13.26 -7.82 -36.76
C GLU A 111 -12.61 -9.08 -36.17
N LYS A 112 -12.40 -10.11 -36.99
CA LYS A 112 -11.74 -11.37 -36.59
C LYS A 112 -10.22 -11.28 -36.55
N LYS A 113 -9.64 -10.19 -37.08
CA LYS A 113 -8.19 -9.96 -37.15
C LYS A 113 -7.68 -8.89 -36.16
N ILE A 114 -8.42 -8.67 -35.07
CA ILE A 114 -8.09 -7.66 -34.05
C ILE A 114 -7.38 -8.29 -32.85
N HIS A 115 -6.28 -7.66 -32.43
CA HIS A 115 -5.53 -8.02 -31.22
C HIS A 115 -5.25 -6.78 -30.37
N LEU A 116 -5.73 -6.78 -29.12
CA LEU A 116 -5.41 -5.71 -28.16
C LEU A 116 -4.26 -6.16 -27.26
N ILE A 117 -3.30 -5.28 -27.01
CA ILE A 117 -2.19 -5.52 -26.10
C ILE A 117 -2.17 -4.39 -25.08
N GLY A 118 -2.34 -4.70 -23.80
CA GLY A 118 -2.38 -3.68 -22.75
C GLY A 118 -1.30 -3.89 -21.71
N HIS A 119 -0.53 -2.84 -21.40
CA HIS A 119 0.48 -2.88 -20.34
C HIS A 119 -0.03 -2.21 -19.06
N SER A 120 0.14 -2.85 -17.90
CA SER A 120 -0.24 -2.27 -16.60
C SER A 120 -1.70 -1.78 -16.58
N LEU A 121 -1.96 -0.48 -16.38
CA LEU A 121 -3.30 0.10 -16.46
C LEU A 121 -3.99 -0.13 -17.82
N GLY A 122 -3.21 -0.18 -18.90
CA GLY A 122 -3.67 -0.43 -20.26
C GLY A 122 -4.28 -1.82 -20.45
N ALA A 123 -3.85 -2.82 -19.67
CA ALA A 123 -4.47 -4.15 -19.67
C ALA A 123 -5.95 -4.07 -19.27
N HIS A 124 -6.28 -3.22 -18.29
CA HIS A 124 -7.66 -3.01 -17.87
C HIS A 124 -8.45 -2.20 -18.89
N VAL A 125 -7.83 -1.23 -19.56
CA VAL A 125 -8.43 -0.52 -20.70
C VAL A 125 -8.80 -1.51 -21.81
N ALA A 126 -7.92 -2.46 -22.16
CA ALA A 126 -8.20 -3.52 -23.14
C ALA A 126 -9.45 -4.32 -22.76
N GLY A 127 -9.55 -4.74 -21.49
CA GLY A 127 -10.74 -5.42 -20.98
C GLY A 127 -12.01 -4.55 -21.02
N LYS A 128 -11.89 -3.23 -20.84
CA LYS A 128 -13.02 -2.30 -21.02
C LYS A 128 -13.46 -2.17 -22.46
N ILE A 129 -12.51 -2.13 -23.40
CA ILE A 129 -12.82 -2.10 -24.83
C ILE A 129 -13.59 -3.35 -25.22
N GLY A 130 -13.10 -4.54 -24.87
CA GLY A 130 -13.74 -5.81 -25.23
C GLY A 130 -15.16 -6.02 -24.67
N ARG A 131 -15.53 -5.31 -23.60
CA ARG A 131 -16.90 -5.29 -23.05
C ARG A 131 -17.84 -4.31 -23.74
N LYS A 132 -17.30 -3.37 -24.53
CA LYS A 132 -18.03 -2.23 -25.09
C LYS A 132 -18.11 -2.27 -26.62
N THR A 133 -17.29 -3.07 -27.28
CA THR A 133 -17.38 -3.32 -28.72
C THR A 133 -18.65 -4.09 -29.07
N LYS A 134 -19.15 -3.89 -30.31
CA LYS A 134 -20.33 -4.62 -30.82
C LYS A 134 -20.06 -6.10 -31.12
N PHE A 135 -18.79 -6.47 -31.15
CA PHE A 135 -18.28 -7.80 -31.45
C PHE A 135 -17.34 -8.26 -30.33
N LYS A 136 -17.04 -9.56 -30.31
CA LYS A 136 -16.10 -10.13 -29.35
C LYS A 136 -14.68 -9.99 -29.87
N ILE A 137 -13.82 -9.29 -29.11
CA ILE A 137 -12.40 -9.16 -29.45
C ILE A 137 -11.77 -10.56 -29.58
N PRO A 138 -11.06 -10.88 -30.69
CA PRO A 138 -10.42 -12.17 -30.87
C PRO A 138 -9.36 -12.46 -29.80
N ARG A 139 -8.46 -11.51 -29.54
CA ARG A 139 -7.38 -11.68 -28.56
C ARG A 139 -7.09 -10.42 -27.76
N ILE A 140 -6.91 -10.59 -26.45
CA ILE A 140 -6.27 -9.60 -25.57
C ILE A 140 -5.02 -10.22 -24.97
N THR A 141 -3.86 -9.57 -25.14
CA THR A 141 -2.65 -9.89 -24.39
C THR A 141 -2.40 -8.83 -23.33
N ALA A 142 -2.28 -9.25 -22.09
CA ALA A 142 -2.15 -8.36 -20.95
C ALA A 142 -0.75 -8.47 -20.34
N LEU A 143 0.02 -7.39 -20.46
CA LEU A 143 1.39 -7.31 -19.99
C LEU A 143 1.39 -6.72 -18.58
N ASP A 144 1.52 -7.59 -17.58
CA ASP A 144 1.57 -7.30 -16.16
C ASP A 144 0.43 -6.36 -15.69
N PRO A 145 -0.84 -6.84 -15.71
CA PRO A 145 -2.00 -6.00 -15.42
C PRO A 145 -1.91 -5.37 -14.03
N ALA A 146 -2.22 -4.08 -13.91
CA ALA A 146 -1.99 -3.35 -12.67
C ALA A 146 -2.76 -3.93 -11.46
N GLY A 147 -2.06 -4.24 -10.38
CA GLY A 147 -2.63 -4.72 -9.11
C GLY A 147 -3.36 -3.64 -8.31
N PRO A 148 -2.74 -2.46 -8.06
CA PRO A 148 -3.34 -1.42 -7.24
C PRO A 148 -4.72 -1.00 -7.75
N LEU A 149 -5.71 -1.01 -6.85
CA LEU A 149 -7.13 -0.73 -7.13
C LEU A 149 -7.84 -1.77 -8.05
N PHE A 150 -7.23 -2.92 -8.37
CA PHE A 150 -7.87 -3.96 -9.19
C PHE A 150 -7.95 -5.32 -8.52
N HIS A 151 -7.21 -5.59 -7.43
CA HIS A 151 -7.34 -6.83 -6.65
C HIS A 151 -8.79 -7.09 -6.16
N ALA A 152 -9.44 -6.05 -5.63
CA ALA A 152 -10.80 -6.14 -5.08
C ALA A 152 -11.90 -5.65 -6.04
N PHE A 153 -11.55 -4.95 -7.13
CA PHE A 153 -12.54 -4.40 -8.06
C PHE A 153 -12.96 -5.44 -9.11
N SER A 154 -14.28 -5.62 -9.29
CA SER A 154 -14.88 -6.44 -10.36
C SER A 154 -14.66 -5.85 -11.77
N SER A 155 -14.23 -4.59 -11.82
CA SER A 155 -13.99 -3.81 -13.04
C SER A 155 -12.69 -4.18 -13.78
N ARG A 156 -11.81 -4.98 -13.17
CA ARG A 156 -10.51 -5.43 -13.74
C ARG A 156 -10.66 -6.23 -15.03
N LEU A 157 -9.56 -6.45 -15.75
CA LEU A 157 -9.51 -7.40 -16.87
C LEU A 157 -9.88 -8.82 -16.39
N ASN A 158 -10.60 -9.58 -17.20
CA ASN A 158 -10.82 -11.01 -16.99
C ASN A 158 -10.92 -11.79 -18.31
N SER A 159 -10.97 -13.12 -18.22
CA SER A 159 -11.05 -14.03 -19.38
C SER A 159 -12.26 -13.79 -20.28
N PHE A 160 -13.40 -13.36 -19.72
CA PHE A 160 -14.60 -13.06 -20.51
C PHE A 160 -14.50 -11.78 -21.34
N ASP A 161 -13.39 -11.04 -21.32
CA ASP A 161 -13.29 -9.77 -22.06
C ASP A 161 -12.96 -9.96 -23.56
N ALA A 162 -12.53 -11.17 -23.98
CA ALA A 162 -12.24 -11.53 -25.37
C ALA A 162 -12.49 -13.02 -25.62
N ASN A 163 -12.37 -13.49 -26.88
CA ASN A 163 -12.39 -14.93 -27.20
C ASN A 163 -11.17 -15.63 -26.58
N PHE A 164 -10.03 -14.96 -26.55
CA PHE A 164 -8.82 -15.42 -25.88
C PHE A 164 -8.13 -14.28 -25.14
N VAL A 165 -7.68 -14.56 -23.92
CA VAL A 165 -7.00 -13.59 -23.05
C VAL A 165 -5.78 -14.28 -22.50
N ASP A 166 -4.60 -13.83 -22.89
CA ASP A 166 -3.34 -14.28 -22.32
C ASP A 166 -2.68 -13.18 -21.49
N VAL A 167 -2.08 -13.56 -20.37
CA VAL A 167 -1.52 -12.62 -19.40
C VAL A 167 -0.07 -12.98 -19.14
N ILE A 168 0.82 -12.00 -19.15
CA ILE A 168 2.22 -12.17 -18.74
C ILE A 168 2.42 -11.41 -17.44
N HIS A 169 2.74 -12.13 -16.38
CA HIS A 169 2.99 -11.58 -15.06
C HIS A 169 4.48 -11.45 -14.83
N THR A 170 4.94 -10.25 -14.48
CA THR A 170 6.36 -9.98 -14.20
C THR A 170 6.59 -9.24 -12.88
N ASP A 171 5.54 -8.64 -12.30
CA ASP A 171 5.56 -7.99 -10.98
C ASP A 171 4.27 -8.25 -10.16
N SER A 172 3.78 -9.49 -10.17
CA SER A 172 2.49 -9.95 -9.63
C SER A 172 2.16 -9.60 -8.17
N TYR A 173 3.09 -9.12 -7.36
CA TYR A 173 2.87 -8.93 -5.92
C TYR A 173 3.02 -7.47 -5.47
N ILE A 174 3.34 -6.56 -6.39
CA ILE A 174 3.73 -5.19 -6.05
C ILE A 174 2.99 -4.19 -6.93
N LEU A 175 3.24 -4.21 -8.23
CA LEU A 175 2.55 -3.34 -9.19
C LEU A 175 1.57 -4.10 -10.07
N GLY A 176 1.82 -5.39 -10.33
CA GLY A 176 0.96 -6.28 -11.10
C GLY A 176 -0.03 -7.05 -10.22
N LEU A 177 -1.07 -7.61 -10.85
CA LEU A 177 -2.02 -8.52 -10.20
C LEU A 177 -1.36 -9.86 -9.87
N SER A 178 -1.64 -10.38 -8.67
CA SER A 178 -1.19 -11.71 -8.24
C SER A 178 -2.15 -12.83 -8.64
N LYS A 179 -3.29 -12.46 -9.23
CA LYS A 179 -4.40 -13.35 -9.50
C LYS A 179 -4.40 -13.72 -10.98
N GLN A 180 -4.70 -14.99 -11.25
CA GLN A 180 -5.00 -15.44 -12.60
C GLN A 180 -6.22 -14.68 -13.14
N VAL A 181 -6.06 -13.98 -14.25
CA VAL A 181 -7.13 -13.19 -14.88
C VAL A 181 -7.35 -13.49 -16.35
N GLY A 182 -6.47 -14.26 -17.00
CA GLY A 182 -6.62 -14.71 -18.37
C GLY A 182 -7.27 -16.08 -18.49
N HIS A 183 -7.42 -16.51 -19.74
CA HIS A 183 -7.56 -17.93 -20.08
C HIS A 183 -6.25 -18.67 -19.84
N VAL A 184 -5.12 -18.01 -20.12
CA VAL A 184 -3.77 -18.50 -19.87
C VAL A 184 -2.94 -17.39 -19.24
N ASP A 185 -2.22 -17.72 -18.17
CA ASP A 185 -1.36 -16.77 -17.46
C ASP A 185 0.07 -17.35 -17.40
N PHE A 186 1.04 -16.56 -17.86
CA PHE A 186 2.46 -16.89 -17.87
C PHE A 186 3.16 -16.12 -16.76
N TYR A 187 4.08 -16.78 -16.05
CA TYR A 187 4.81 -16.19 -14.93
C TYR A 187 6.33 -16.34 -15.13
N PRO A 188 6.93 -15.60 -16.09
CA PRO A 188 8.38 -15.58 -16.25
C PRO A 188 9.09 -15.32 -14.92
N ASN A 189 10.07 -16.17 -14.57
CA ASN A 189 10.79 -16.10 -13.30
C ASN A 189 9.86 -16.01 -12.09
N ASN A 190 8.83 -16.86 -12.07
CA ASN A 190 7.76 -16.91 -11.06
C ASN A 190 6.86 -15.67 -11.01
N GLY A 191 6.90 -14.82 -12.05
CA GLY A 191 6.12 -13.57 -12.14
C GLY A 191 6.44 -12.56 -11.05
N ARG A 192 7.63 -12.69 -10.44
CA ARG A 192 8.09 -11.87 -9.33
C ARG A 192 9.15 -10.90 -9.82
N ARG A 193 9.24 -9.76 -9.14
CA ARG A 193 10.41 -8.91 -9.26
C ARG A 193 11.56 -9.39 -8.36
N PRO A 194 12.81 -9.00 -8.67
CA PRO A 194 13.22 -8.43 -9.95
C PRO A 194 13.22 -9.52 -11.03
N GLN A 195 12.81 -9.17 -12.24
CA GLN A 195 13.13 -9.99 -13.42
C GLN A 195 14.65 -9.90 -13.67
N PRO A 196 15.31 -10.93 -14.23
CA PRO A 196 16.73 -10.91 -14.53
C PRO A 196 17.14 -9.65 -15.31
N GLY A 197 18.18 -8.96 -14.83
CA GLY A 197 18.67 -7.71 -15.43
C GLY A 197 17.93 -6.44 -14.99
N CYS A 198 16.78 -6.53 -14.30
CA CYS A 198 16.12 -5.38 -13.68
C CYS A 198 16.76 -5.04 -12.33
N PRO A 199 16.91 -3.74 -11.97
CA PRO A 199 17.42 -3.35 -10.67
C PRO A 199 16.47 -3.78 -9.53
N LEU A 200 17.02 -4.18 -8.38
CA LEU A 200 16.28 -4.59 -7.17
C LEU A 200 15.38 -3.48 -6.58
N ILE A 201 15.64 -2.22 -6.97
CA ILE A 201 14.95 -1.01 -6.53
C ILE A 201 14.35 -0.37 -7.79
N SER A 202 13.02 -0.32 -7.89
CA SER A 202 12.41 0.41 -9.00
C SER A 202 12.62 1.91 -8.81
N THR A 203 13.51 2.42 -9.65
CA THR A 203 13.62 3.82 -10.07
C THR A 203 12.28 4.43 -10.53
N LEU A 204 11.20 3.66 -10.64
CA LEU A 204 9.83 4.14 -10.89
C LEU A 204 9.29 5.04 -9.77
N PHE A 205 9.55 4.74 -8.49
CA PHE A 205 9.15 5.63 -7.39
C PHE A 205 10.07 6.85 -7.26
N PHE A 206 11.36 6.68 -7.57
CA PHE A 206 12.35 7.77 -7.52
C PHE A 206 12.17 8.77 -8.68
N ASN A 207 11.76 8.32 -9.87
CA ASN A 207 11.51 9.22 -11.01
C ASN A 207 10.17 9.94 -10.88
N ALA A 208 9.11 9.29 -10.38
CA ALA A 208 7.85 9.98 -10.07
C ALA A 208 8.00 11.02 -8.95
N ALA A 209 8.88 10.77 -7.96
CA ALA A 209 9.25 11.75 -6.93
C ALA A 209 10.14 12.89 -7.45
N ASN A 210 10.91 12.66 -8.52
CA ASN A 210 11.68 13.70 -9.20
C ASN A 210 10.80 14.59 -10.11
N ASP A 211 9.70 14.06 -10.64
CA ASP A 211 8.70 14.83 -11.41
C ASP A 211 7.69 15.58 -10.52
N LEU A 212 7.56 15.18 -9.25
CA LEU A 212 6.95 16.03 -8.25
C LEU A 212 7.91 17.19 -7.99
N LYS A 213 7.48 18.42 -8.28
CA LYS A 213 8.12 19.65 -7.82
C LYS A 213 8.07 19.72 -6.28
N ILE A 214 8.85 18.86 -5.61
CA ILE A 214 9.12 18.99 -4.19
C ILE A 214 10.07 20.18 -4.10
N ASP A 215 9.56 21.29 -3.56
CA ASP A 215 10.39 22.42 -3.22
C ASP A 215 11.50 21.93 -2.29
N LYS A 216 12.73 21.82 -2.82
CA LYS A 216 13.89 21.33 -2.08
C LYS A 216 14.23 22.22 -0.88
N ASN A 217 13.65 23.42 -0.79
CA ASN A 217 13.82 24.36 0.32
C ASN A 217 12.74 24.26 1.40
N LEU A 218 11.68 23.47 1.22
CA LEU A 218 10.65 23.30 2.24
C LEU A 218 11.12 22.30 3.31
N ASP A 219 11.47 22.79 4.50
CA ASP A 219 11.72 21.90 5.64
C ASP A 219 10.40 21.36 6.20
N ILE A 220 9.91 20.28 5.59
CA ILE A 220 8.70 19.55 6.01
C ILE A 220 8.79 18.96 7.42
N THR A 221 9.97 19.01 8.05
CA THR A 221 10.16 18.60 9.45
C THR A 221 10.03 19.77 10.45
N LYS A 222 9.79 21.00 9.98
CA LYS A 222 9.61 22.18 10.83
C LYS A 222 8.36 22.06 11.70
N ASN A 223 7.30 21.44 11.20
CA ASN A 223 6.02 21.28 11.90
C ASN A 223 5.85 19.89 12.53
N VAL A 224 6.94 19.32 13.05
CA VAL A 224 6.89 18.07 13.80
C VAL A 224 6.91 18.37 15.29
N PHE A 225 5.91 17.87 16.01
CA PHE A 225 5.71 18.16 17.43
C PHE A 225 5.59 16.88 18.25
N LEU A 226 6.01 16.97 19.50
CA LEU A 226 5.77 15.99 20.54
C LEU A 226 4.72 16.56 21.49
N ARG A 227 3.65 15.80 21.72
CA ARG A 227 2.59 16.12 22.67
C ARG A 227 2.70 15.24 23.90
N LEU A 228 2.97 15.82 25.05
CA LEU A 228 2.91 15.16 26.35
C LEU A 228 1.52 15.38 26.95
N TYR A 229 0.80 14.31 27.28
CA TYR A 229 -0.53 14.43 27.91
C TYR A 229 -0.42 14.36 29.42
N LYS A 230 -1.27 15.15 30.10
CA LYS A 230 -1.40 15.17 31.55
C LYS A 230 -2.69 14.50 32.00
N ARG A 231 -2.69 14.06 33.26
CA ARG A 231 -3.83 13.38 33.89
C ARG A 231 -5.03 14.30 34.14
N ASP A 232 -4.80 15.62 34.20
CA ASP A 232 -5.86 16.64 34.30
C ASP A 232 -6.60 16.89 32.96
N GLY A 233 -6.24 16.16 31.89
CA GLY A 233 -6.80 16.32 30.55
C GLY A 233 -6.11 17.37 29.68
N SER A 234 -5.20 18.17 30.25
CA SER A 234 -4.37 19.10 29.48
C SER A 234 -3.20 18.39 28.78
N HIS A 235 -2.52 19.11 27.89
CA HIS A 235 -1.35 18.60 27.18
C HIS A 235 -0.34 19.71 26.92
N ILE A 236 0.91 19.33 26.64
CA ILE A 236 2.00 20.23 26.31
C ILE A 236 2.58 19.82 24.97
N ASP A 237 2.56 20.75 24.02
CA ASP A 237 3.18 20.56 22.71
C ASP A 237 4.54 21.24 22.67
N ARG A 238 5.55 20.51 22.21
CA ARG A 238 6.86 21.06 21.90
C ARG A 238 7.31 20.60 20.54
N ASN A 239 7.99 21.48 19.80
CA ASN A 239 8.64 21.06 18.57
C ASN A 239 9.61 19.94 18.90
N VAL A 240 9.70 18.93 18.03
CA VAL A 240 10.58 17.77 18.25
C VAL A 240 12.04 18.18 18.48
N ARG A 241 12.49 19.31 17.92
CA ARG A 241 13.84 19.87 18.14
C ARG A 241 14.08 20.37 19.57
N ASN A 242 13.01 20.71 20.30
CA ASN A 242 13.03 21.28 21.63
C ASN A 242 12.39 20.33 22.66
N ALA A 243 12.61 19.02 22.48
CA ALA A 243 12.02 17.98 23.32
C ALA A 243 12.47 18.07 24.79
N ASP A 244 13.64 18.64 25.05
CA ASP A 244 14.18 18.94 26.39
C ASP A 244 13.21 19.78 27.24
N GLN A 245 12.42 20.66 26.62
CA GLN A 245 11.44 21.49 27.33
C GLN A 245 10.28 20.67 27.92
N LEU A 246 10.14 19.39 27.57
CA LEU A 246 9.16 18.48 28.19
C LEU A 246 9.69 17.87 29.49
N LEU A 247 11.00 17.89 29.76
CA LEU A 247 11.63 17.21 30.88
C LEU A 247 11.10 17.64 32.25
N SER A 248 10.78 18.92 32.42
CA SER A 248 10.20 19.46 33.66
C SER A 248 8.79 18.94 33.96
N HIS A 249 8.14 18.31 32.98
CA HIS A 249 6.79 17.77 33.07
C HIS A 249 6.74 16.24 33.04
N ILE A 250 7.86 15.58 32.74
CA ILE A 250 7.96 14.11 32.73
C ILE A 250 8.25 13.60 34.14
N GLN A 251 7.44 12.65 34.60
CA GLN A 251 7.66 11.94 35.86
C GLN A 251 8.74 10.88 35.66
N LYS A 252 10.00 11.21 35.98
CA LYS A 252 11.19 10.38 35.67
C LYS A 252 11.18 8.97 36.30
N ASN A 253 10.44 8.77 37.39
CA ASN A 253 10.32 7.45 38.03
C ASN A 253 9.36 6.51 37.29
N ASN A 254 8.47 7.05 36.46
CA ASN A 254 7.45 6.31 35.73
C ASN A 254 7.93 6.00 34.31
N SER A 255 7.35 4.96 33.70
CA SER A 255 7.66 4.61 32.30
C SER A 255 7.21 5.69 31.33
N LEU A 256 7.80 5.71 30.14
CA LEU A 256 7.43 6.60 29.04
C LEU A 256 6.89 5.77 27.87
N ALA A 257 5.58 5.80 27.68
CA ALA A 257 4.93 5.30 26.48
C ALA A 257 4.98 6.39 25.39
N PHE A 258 5.51 6.06 24.22
CA PHE A 258 5.62 6.96 23.08
C PHE A 258 4.83 6.43 21.89
N TYR A 259 3.72 7.10 21.57
CA TYR A 259 2.78 6.68 20.53
C TYR A 259 3.02 7.41 19.20
N ILE A 260 3.06 6.65 18.10
CA ILE A 260 3.26 7.15 16.74
C ILE A 260 2.09 6.71 15.87
N THR A 261 1.39 7.70 15.31
CA THR A 261 0.20 7.48 14.48
C THR A 261 0.54 6.94 13.08
N GLY A 262 -0.47 6.72 12.22
CA GLY A 262 -0.31 6.19 10.86
C GLY A 262 -0.38 7.25 9.75
N ASN A 263 -0.34 6.83 8.48
CA ASN A 263 -0.57 7.73 7.35
C ASN A 263 -2.00 8.29 7.39
N SER A 264 -2.18 9.53 6.96
CA SER A 264 -3.47 10.25 6.97
C SER A 264 -4.11 10.42 8.36
N HIS A 265 -3.32 10.27 9.43
CA HIS A 265 -3.74 10.55 10.80
C HIS A 265 -2.87 11.66 11.40
N ASP A 266 -3.39 12.33 12.42
CA ASP A 266 -2.72 13.37 13.19
C ASP A 266 -2.94 13.17 14.69
N ILE A 267 -2.44 14.10 15.50
CA ILE A 267 -2.52 14.07 16.96
C ILE A 267 -3.96 14.13 17.53
N ASN A 268 -4.94 14.55 16.72
CA ASN A 268 -6.34 14.69 17.12
C ASN A 268 -7.20 13.49 16.67
N SER A 269 -6.59 12.53 15.97
CA SER A 269 -7.25 11.35 15.44
C SER A 269 -7.69 10.38 16.55
N ASP A 270 -8.73 9.60 16.27
CA ASP A 270 -9.36 8.71 17.26
C ASP A 270 -8.40 7.69 17.85
N ASN A 271 -7.48 7.17 17.05
CA ASN A 271 -6.47 6.20 17.51
C ASN A 271 -5.57 6.80 18.60
N VAL A 272 -5.12 8.04 18.44
CA VAL A 272 -4.34 8.76 19.47
C VAL A 272 -5.18 8.92 20.72
N LYS A 273 -6.43 9.41 20.60
CA LYS A 273 -7.34 9.59 21.75
C LYS A 273 -7.61 8.27 22.49
N MET A 274 -7.79 7.17 21.77
CA MET A 274 -8.06 5.87 22.39
C MET A 274 -6.87 5.37 23.20
N ILE A 275 -5.68 5.42 22.61
CA ILE A 275 -4.43 4.98 23.26
C ILE A 275 -4.12 5.88 24.45
N THR A 276 -4.13 7.20 24.26
CA THR A 276 -3.78 8.15 25.34
C THR A 276 -4.77 8.06 26.49
N ASN A 277 -6.08 7.92 26.22
CA ASN A 277 -7.07 7.71 27.28
C ASN A 277 -6.89 6.37 28.00
N ALA A 278 -6.43 5.32 27.32
CA ALA A 278 -6.18 4.04 27.95
C ALA A 278 -5.03 4.14 28.96
N TYR A 279 -3.89 4.75 28.56
CA TYR A 279 -2.79 5.06 29.49
C TYR A 279 -3.26 6.02 30.59
N LEU A 280 -3.85 7.15 30.18
CA LEU A 280 -4.80 8.09 30.83
C LEU A 280 -5.47 7.59 32.13
N LYS A 281 -6.10 6.43 32.04
CA LYS A 281 -7.02 5.97 33.08
C LYS A 281 -6.50 4.75 33.84
N ASN A 282 -5.54 4.01 33.29
CA ASN A 282 -5.20 2.67 33.80
C ASN A 282 -3.73 2.50 34.20
N THR A 283 -2.87 3.48 33.92
CA THR A 283 -1.43 3.39 34.24
C THR A 283 -0.92 4.67 34.90
N GLN A 284 0.28 4.65 35.46
CA GLN A 284 0.99 5.85 35.92
C GLN A 284 2.03 6.37 34.91
N ASP A 285 2.10 5.74 33.73
CA ASP A 285 3.10 6.06 32.71
C ASP A 285 2.94 7.48 32.17
N ASN A 286 4.05 8.08 31.78
CA ASN A 286 4.04 9.25 30.92
C ASN A 286 3.60 8.81 29.52
N ILE A 287 2.67 9.55 28.89
CA ILE A 287 2.24 9.27 27.51
C ILE A 287 2.59 10.45 26.61
N LEU A 288 3.47 10.18 25.66
CA LEU A 288 3.95 11.10 24.64
C LEU A 288 3.40 10.64 23.29
N ALA A 289 3.04 11.55 22.40
CA ALA A 289 2.68 11.20 21.03
C ALA A 289 3.33 12.13 20.00
N LEU A 290 3.63 11.57 18.83
CA LEU A 290 4.22 12.28 17.71
C LEU A 290 3.14 12.86 16.79
N ASP A 291 3.23 14.16 16.54
CA ASP A 291 2.51 14.83 15.46
C ASP A 291 3.46 15.14 14.31
N TYR A 292 3.19 14.51 13.16
CA TYR A 292 3.94 14.70 11.93
C TYR A 292 2.96 14.87 10.74
N ARG A 293 1.82 15.53 10.98
CA ARG A 293 0.69 15.65 10.05
C ARG A 293 1.08 16.08 8.63
N ASP A 294 2.05 16.98 8.48
CA ASP A 294 2.50 17.49 7.18
C ASP A 294 3.14 16.40 6.32
N ILE A 295 3.72 15.38 6.96
CA ILE A 295 4.29 14.20 6.31
C ILE A 295 3.21 13.12 6.19
N ALA A 296 2.40 12.91 7.24
CA ALA A 296 1.34 11.89 7.23
C ALA A 296 0.24 12.18 6.19
N ALA A 297 -0.03 13.44 5.87
CA ALA A 297 -1.02 13.85 4.88
C ALA A 297 -0.54 13.75 3.42
N GLN A 298 0.75 13.46 3.21
CA GLN A 298 1.30 13.32 1.86
C GLN A 298 0.78 12.06 1.16
N PHE A 299 1.00 12.03 -0.15
CA PHE A 299 0.83 10.80 -0.91
C PHE A 299 1.76 9.72 -0.35
N TYR A 300 1.22 8.55 -0.04
CA TYR A 300 1.86 7.52 0.78
C TYR A 300 3.32 7.19 0.40
N PRO A 301 3.69 6.98 -0.88
CA PRO A 301 5.08 6.78 -1.26
C PRO A 301 6.03 7.93 -0.87
N ILE A 302 5.56 9.17 -0.94
CA ILE A 302 6.34 10.35 -0.50
C ILE A 302 6.50 10.30 1.02
N SER A 303 5.44 9.97 1.76
CA SER A 303 5.52 9.76 3.22
C SER A 303 6.59 8.73 3.56
N VAL A 304 6.61 7.58 2.88
CA VAL A 304 7.58 6.48 3.08
C VAL A 304 9.03 6.92 2.82
N ILE A 305 9.28 7.79 1.86
CA ILE A 305 10.63 8.33 1.62
C ILE A 305 11.01 9.32 2.72
N THR A 306 10.07 10.21 3.06
CA THR A 306 10.28 11.30 4.03
C THR A 306 10.50 10.79 5.46
N ILE A 307 9.93 9.65 5.84
CA ILE A 307 10.06 9.15 7.22
C ILE A 307 11.52 8.89 7.63
N LYS A 308 12.47 8.72 6.70
CA LYS A 308 13.90 8.57 7.03
C LYS A 308 14.45 9.81 7.76
N LYS A 309 14.15 11.01 7.25
CA LYS A 309 14.56 12.28 7.88
C LYS A 309 13.81 12.49 9.20
N LEU A 310 12.50 12.21 9.21
CA LEU A 310 11.66 12.30 10.41
C LEU A 310 12.17 11.42 11.55
N SER A 311 12.49 10.15 11.27
CA SER A 311 12.90 9.18 12.30
C SER A 311 14.21 9.60 12.97
N THR A 312 15.13 10.19 12.20
CA THR A 312 16.41 10.70 12.73
C THR A 312 16.16 11.81 13.74
N LEU A 313 15.30 12.76 13.37
CA LEU A 313 14.94 13.90 14.21
C LEU A 313 14.22 13.45 15.51
N VAL A 314 13.37 12.44 15.42
CA VAL A 314 12.66 11.89 16.59
C VAL A 314 13.59 11.06 17.48
N ALA A 315 14.54 10.32 16.89
CA ALA A 315 15.56 9.61 17.66
C ALA A 315 16.44 10.59 18.46
N ASP A 316 16.86 11.70 17.85
CA ASP A 316 17.60 12.77 18.55
C ASP A 316 16.79 13.37 19.71
N ALA A 317 15.48 13.56 19.52
CA ALA A 317 14.60 14.01 20.58
C ALA A 317 14.54 13.01 21.76
N LEU A 318 14.40 11.71 21.50
CA LEU A 318 14.45 10.69 22.54
C LEU A 318 15.81 10.63 23.23
N ASN A 319 16.91 10.74 22.47
CA ASN A 319 18.27 10.80 23.00
C ASN A 319 18.43 11.99 23.96
N ASN A 320 17.87 13.16 23.62
CA ASN A 320 17.91 14.34 24.48
C ASN A 320 17.06 14.17 25.74
N LEU A 321 15.90 13.51 25.65
CA LEU A 321 15.09 13.18 26.82
C LEU A 321 15.85 12.24 27.78
N VAL A 322 16.52 11.22 27.25
CA VAL A 322 17.34 10.30 28.05
C VAL A 322 18.52 11.02 28.71
N LYS A 323 19.25 11.85 27.96
CA LYS A 323 20.32 12.72 28.53
C LYS A 323 19.79 13.64 29.64
N GLY A 324 18.54 14.07 29.55
CA GLY A 324 17.84 14.86 30.56
C GLY A 324 17.35 14.08 31.79
N GLY A 325 17.56 12.77 31.83
CA GLY A 325 17.25 11.91 32.97
C GLY A 325 15.96 11.08 32.83
N VAL A 326 15.40 10.95 31.62
CA VAL A 326 14.43 9.87 31.36
C VAL A 326 15.18 8.54 31.37
N ASP A 327 14.69 7.58 32.14
CA ASP A 327 15.28 6.24 32.23
C ASP A 327 15.11 5.48 30.89
N PRO A 328 16.19 5.15 30.17
CA PRO A 328 16.10 4.49 28.87
C PRO A 328 15.49 3.08 28.96
N GLU A 329 15.61 2.41 30.11
CA GLU A 329 15.07 1.06 30.33
C GLU A 329 13.54 1.06 30.53
N LYS A 330 12.92 2.24 30.66
CA LYS A 330 11.48 2.40 30.84
C LYS A 330 10.77 3.05 29.65
N ILE A 331 11.39 3.02 28.47
CA ILE A 331 10.82 3.56 27.23
C ILE A 331 10.12 2.45 26.45
N HIS A 332 8.86 2.70 26.07
CA HIS A 332 8.08 1.84 25.19
C HIS A 332 7.56 2.64 24.01
N VAL A 333 8.00 2.29 22.79
CA VAL A 333 7.50 2.94 21.56
C VAL A 333 6.40 2.10 20.93
N ILE A 334 5.27 2.73 20.60
CA ILE A 334 4.09 2.07 20.05
C ILE A 334 3.76 2.75 18.74
N GLY A 335 3.76 2.01 17.64
CA GLY A 335 3.52 2.56 16.32
C GLY A 335 2.35 1.89 15.62
N TYR A 336 1.45 2.68 15.04
CA TYR A 336 0.34 2.19 14.21
C TYR A 336 0.62 2.39 12.73
N SER A 337 0.42 1.36 11.89
CA SER A 337 0.54 1.47 10.44
C SER A 337 1.93 1.97 10.00
N LEU A 338 2.02 3.12 9.33
CA LEU A 338 3.28 3.80 9.02
C LEU A 338 4.10 4.14 10.28
N GLY A 339 3.43 4.42 11.41
CA GLY A 339 4.05 4.68 12.70
C GLY A 339 4.84 3.50 13.26
N ALA A 340 4.43 2.26 12.97
CA ALA A 340 5.20 1.07 13.35
C ALA A 340 6.55 1.03 12.62
N GLN A 341 6.56 1.44 11.35
CA GLN A 341 7.77 1.51 10.54
C GLN A 341 8.68 2.65 11.01
N ILE A 342 8.09 3.79 11.40
CA ILE A 342 8.82 4.91 12.04
C ILE A 342 9.44 4.44 13.37
N ALA A 343 8.71 3.69 14.20
CA ALA A 343 9.22 3.17 15.47
C ALA A 343 10.48 2.29 15.27
N GLY A 344 10.44 1.38 14.30
CA GLY A 344 11.61 0.54 13.96
C GLY A 344 12.82 1.38 13.53
N ARG A 345 12.61 2.41 12.72
CA ARG A 345 13.68 3.33 12.32
C ARG A 345 14.25 4.13 13.48
N ILE A 346 13.40 4.62 14.39
CA ILE A 346 13.85 5.33 15.59
C ILE A 346 14.76 4.42 16.42
N GLY A 347 14.36 3.16 16.63
CA GLY A 347 15.16 2.19 17.40
C GLY A 347 16.56 1.92 16.83
N ARG A 348 16.74 2.06 15.51
CA ARG A 348 18.06 1.95 14.84
C ARG A 348 18.97 3.17 15.05
N GLN A 349 18.41 4.29 15.48
CA GLN A 349 19.06 5.60 15.48
C GLN A 349 19.24 6.19 16.89
N THR A 350 18.57 5.64 17.90
CA THR A 350 18.80 6.02 19.30
C THR A 350 20.18 5.57 19.78
N ILE A 351 20.77 6.32 20.71
CA ILE A 351 22.07 5.98 21.33
C ILE A 351 21.96 4.85 22.37
N PHE A 352 20.73 4.47 22.71
CA PHE A 352 20.38 3.38 23.59
C PHE A 352 19.48 2.40 22.83
N ARG A 353 19.41 1.15 23.29
CA ARG A 353 18.51 0.15 22.71
C ARG A 353 17.14 0.31 23.34
N ILE A 354 16.11 0.57 22.53
CA ILE A 354 14.74 0.71 23.02
C ILE A 354 14.30 -0.61 23.68
N PRO A 355 13.81 -0.61 24.93
CA PRO A 355 13.38 -1.83 25.61
C PRO A 355 12.25 -2.55 24.90
N ARG A 356 11.24 -1.80 24.43
CA ARG A 356 10.10 -2.39 23.74
C ARG A 356 9.59 -1.52 22.60
N ILE A 357 9.36 -2.16 21.45
CA ILE A 357 8.55 -1.61 20.35
C ILE A 357 7.30 -2.48 20.16
N THR A 358 6.12 -1.87 20.17
CA THR A 358 4.88 -2.54 19.73
C THR A 358 4.45 -2.04 18.36
N GLY A 359 4.32 -2.95 17.40
CA GLY A 359 3.80 -2.68 16.06
C GLY A 359 2.31 -3.00 15.96
N LEU A 360 1.47 -1.97 15.80
CA LEU A 360 0.03 -2.11 15.59
C LEU A 360 -0.25 -2.13 14.09
N ASP A 361 -0.44 -3.33 13.55
CA ASP A 361 -0.65 -3.66 12.15
C ASP A 361 0.31 -2.89 11.21
N PRO A 362 1.62 -3.16 11.28
CA PRO A 362 2.64 -2.38 10.57
C PRO A 362 2.35 -2.31 9.07
N ALA A 363 2.49 -1.12 8.46
CA ALA A 363 2.14 -0.94 7.05
C ALA A 363 2.97 -1.87 6.14
N GLY A 364 2.31 -2.65 5.29
CA GLY A 364 2.94 -3.58 4.36
C GLY A 364 3.42 -2.94 3.04
N PRO A 365 2.61 -2.10 2.36
CA PRO A 365 2.99 -1.50 1.08
C PRO A 365 4.35 -0.77 1.15
N LEU A 366 5.22 -1.01 0.16
CA LEU A 366 6.61 -0.54 0.09
C LEU A 366 7.56 -1.14 1.15
N PHE A 367 7.13 -1.39 2.38
CA PHE A 367 7.99 -1.94 3.45
C PHE A 367 8.25 -3.45 3.33
N ASN A 368 7.32 -4.22 2.77
CA ASN A 368 7.57 -5.64 2.50
C ASN A 368 8.72 -5.87 1.49
N LEU A 369 9.11 -4.81 0.77
CA LEU A 369 10.07 -4.82 -0.32
C LEU A 369 11.41 -4.19 0.07
N LEU A 370 11.39 -3.37 1.11
CA LEU A 370 12.56 -2.70 1.65
C LEU A 370 13.06 -3.51 2.85
N ASN A 371 14.38 -3.65 2.98
CA ASN A 371 14.99 -4.14 4.21
C ASN A 371 14.93 -3.12 5.37
N ASP A 372 14.12 -2.07 5.21
CA ASP A 372 14.01 -0.95 6.14
C ASP A 372 12.68 -0.96 6.93
N ARG A 373 12.01 -2.12 6.95
CA ARG A 373 10.79 -2.37 7.73
C ARG A 373 11.09 -2.66 9.20
N LEU A 374 10.13 -2.48 10.10
CA LEU A 374 10.20 -2.94 11.49
C LEU A 374 10.70 -4.40 11.55
N SER A 375 11.57 -4.70 12.50
CA SER A 375 12.15 -6.02 12.70
C SER A 375 12.60 -6.23 14.15
N THR A 376 12.90 -7.47 14.51
CA THR A 376 13.41 -7.85 15.84
C THR A 376 14.69 -7.12 16.26
N SER A 377 15.53 -6.67 15.31
CA SER A 377 16.76 -5.95 15.64
C SER A 377 16.54 -4.53 16.17
N ASP A 378 15.33 -3.98 16.02
CA ASP A 378 15.07 -2.56 16.28
C ASP A 378 14.87 -2.22 17.76
N ALA A 379 14.71 -3.23 18.62
CA ALA A 379 14.54 -3.07 20.07
C ALA A 379 15.13 -4.28 20.83
N VAL A 380 15.08 -4.25 22.16
CA VAL A 380 15.29 -5.44 22.99
C VAL A 380 14.14 -6.43 22.79
N PHE A 381 12.90 -5.92 22.80
CA PHE A 381 11.70 -6.72 22.55
C PHE A 381 10.78 -6.03 21.51
N VAL A 382 10.20 -6.83 20.61
CA VAL A 382 9.30 -6.34 19.56
C VAL A 382 8.08 -7.24 19.52
N ASP A 383 6.90 -6.70 19.79
CA ASP A 383 5.62 -7.41 19.70
C ASP A 383 4.72 -6.76 18.66
N VAL A 384 4.03 -7.58 17.86
CA VAL A 384 3.26 -7.11 16.70
C VAL A 384 1.85 -7.66 16.72
N ILE A 385 0.85 -6.82 16.40
CA ILE A 385 -0.55 -7.23 16.28
C ILE A 385 -0.97 -7.06 14.82
N HIS A 386 -1.25 -8.15 14.12
CA HIS A 386 -1.70 -8.16 12.73
C HIS A 386 -3.23 -8.28 12.65
N THR A 387 -3.90 -7.30 12.07
CA THR A 387 -5.37 -7.30 11.92
C THR A 387 -5.81 -7.14 10.48
N ASP A 388 -4.92 -6.73 9.58
CA ASP A 388 -5.20 -6.53 8.15
C ASP A 388 -4.07 -7.06 7.27
N LYS A 389 -3.58 -8.26 7.58
CA LYS A 389 -2.48 -8.88 6.83
C LYS A 389 -2.87 -9.03 5.37
N THR A 390 -1.97 -8.68 4.45
CA THR A 390 -2.19 -8.64 2.97
C THR A 390 -3.14 -7.56 2.46
N GLY A 391 -3.78 -6.78 3.35
CA GLY A 391 -4.46 -5.52 3.03
C GLY A 391 -3.49 -4.36 3.15
N TYR A 392 -3.66 -3.53 4.18
CA TYR A 392 -2.74 -2.45 4.54
C TYR A 392 -1.60 -2.92 5.45
N GLY A 393 -1.85 -3.95 6.28
CA GLY A 393 -0.87 -4.54 7.19
C GLY A 393 0.09 -5.51 6.50
N THR A 394 1.32 -5.60 7.03
CA THR A 394 2.29 -6.60 6.59
C THR A 394 1.83 -8.02 6.96
N ALA A 395 2.09 -8.96 6.06
CA ALA A 395 1.92 -10.39 6.31
C ALA A 395 3.21 -11.07 6.79
N LEU A 396 4.31 -10.33 6.84
CA LEU A 396 5.59 -10.84 7.32
C LEU A 396 5.58 -10.92 8.85
N LYS A 397 6.17 -11.97 9.39
CA LYS A 397 6.55 -12.04 10.80
C LYS A 397 7.70 -11.05 11.02
N VAL A 398 7.48 -10.01 11.82
CA VAL A 398 8.46 -8.93 12.04
C VAL A 398 8.78 -8.68 13.51
N GLY A 399 8.04 -9.31 14.43
CA GLY A 399 8.30 -9.26 15.87
C GLY A 399 9.14 -10.42 16.40
N HIS A 400 9.55 -10.27 17.66
CA HIS A 400 9.90 -11.42 18.49
C HIS A 400 8.63 -12.25 18.71
N VAL A 401 7.52 -11.56 18.98
CA VAL A 401 6.16 -12.11 19.05
C VAL A 401 5.26 -11.46 18.02
N ASP A 402 4.50 -12.27 17.29
CA ASP A 402 3.51 -11.80 16.30
C ASP A 402 2.14 -12.41 16.62
N PHE A 403 1.16 -11.55 16.91
CA PHE A 403 -0.21 -11.94 17.21
C PHE A 403 -1.10 -11.77 15.98
N TYR A 404 -1.98 -12.74 15.78
CA TYR A 404 -2.90 -12.82 14.66
C TYR A 404 -4.35 -12.99 15.15
N PRO A 405 -4.95 -11.94 15.74
CA PRO A 405 -6.38 -11.94 16.09
C PRO A 405 -7.23 -12.22 14.85
N ASN A 406 -8.13 -13.19 14.97
CA ASN A 406 -8.94 -13.75 13.88
C ASN A 406 -8.06 -14.13 12.68
N TYR A 407 -6.94 -14.80 12.98
CA TYR A 407 -5.90 -15.20 12.04
C TYR A 407 -5.23 -14.02 11.31
N GLY A 408 -5.43 -12.79 11.79
CA GLY A 408 -4.94 -11.54 11.19
C GLY A 408 -5.55 -11.21 9.82
N HIS A 409 -6.61 -11.91 9.41
CA HIS A 409 -7.25 -11.73 8.11
C HIS A 409 -8.19 -10.52 8.10
N ARG A 410 -8.35 -9.95 6.90
CA ARG A 410 -9.49 -9.08 6.56
C ARG A 410 -10.66 -9.93 6.03
N PRO A 411 -11.91 -9.60 6.39
CA PRO A 411 -12.30 -8.62 7.40
C PRO A 411 -12.16 -9.19 8.81
N GLN A 412 -11.80 -8.33 9.77
CA GLN A 412 -11.96 -8.62 11.19
C GLN A 412 -13.45 -8.65 11.57
N PRO A 413 -13.86 -9.37 12.64
CA PRO A 413 -15.23 -9.37 13.12
C PRO A 413 -15.79 -7.95 13.32
N GLY A 414 -17.02 -7.71 12.86
CA GLY A 414 -17.67 -6.40 12.89
C GLY A 414 -17.23 -5.41 11.80
N CYS A 415 -16.23 -5.74 10.98
CA CYS A 415 -15.82 -4.90 9.85
C CYS A 415 -16.57 -5.25 8.54
N PRO A 416 -16.92 -4.24 7.72
CA PRO A 416 -17.60 -4.49 6.46
C PRO A 416 -16.68 -5.17 5.45
N LEU A 417 -17.25 -6.07 4.64
CA LEU A 417 -16.52 -6.75 3.57
C LEU A 417 -16.13 -5.81 2.42
N PHE A 418 -16.92 -4.76 2.19
CA PHE A 418 -16.72 -3.79 1.12
C PHE A 418 -16.74 -2.35 1.65
N GLY A 419 -15.85 -1.52 1.11
CA GLY A 419 -15.79 -0.09 1.37
C GLY A 419 -15.05 0.63 0.25
N LEU A 420 -15.24 1.94 0.12
CA LEU A 420 -14.38 2.74 -0.74
C LEU A 420 -12.95 2.69 -0.19
N ILE A 421 -11.95 2.54 -1.05
CA ILE A 421 -10.55 2.44 -0.62
C ILE A 421 -10.16 3.66 0.23
N LEU A 422 -9.44 3.41 1.32
CA LEU A 422 -9.04 4.40 2.33
C LEU A 422 -10.21 5.07 3.07
N SER A 423 -11.45 4.64 2.84
CA SER A 423 -12.58 5.08 3.67
C SER A 423 -12.50 4.46 5.07
N PRO A 424 -13.16 5.04 6.08
CA PRO A 424 -13.25 4.46 7.42
C PRO A 424 -13.76 3.01 7.43
N LYS A 425 -14.66 2.66 6.49
CA LYS A 425 -15.18 1.30 6.33
C LYS A 425 -14.11 0.33 5.84
N ASP A 426 -13.33 0.73 4.84
CA ASP A 426 -12.25 -0.09 4.27
C ASP A 426 -11.05 -0.23 5.21
N LEU A 427 -10.76 0.80 6.00
CA LEU A 427 -9.71 0.79 7.02
C LEU A 427 -10.11 0.06 8.31
N CYS A 428 -11.34 -0.42 8.45
CA CYS A 428 -11.86 -0.99 9.70
C CYS A 428 -10.96 -2.09 10.26
N SER A 429 -10.56 -3.07 9.43
CA SER A 429 -9.68 -4.16 9.89
C SER A 429 -8.28 -3.67 10.27
N HIS A 430 -7.77 -2.64 9.59
CA HIS A 430 -6.49 -2.02 9.93
C HIS A 430 -6.57 -1.33 11.32
N ARG A 431 -7.67 -0.63 11.59
CA ARG A 431 -7.92 0.08 12.86
C ARG A 431 -8.01 -0.82 14.09
N ARG A 432 -8.49 -2.07 13.92
CA ARG A 432 -8.67 -3.04 15.03
C ARG A 432 -7.42 -3.24 15.88
N SER A 433 -6.23 -3.12 15.30
CA SER A 433 -4.97 -3.27 16.03
C SER A 433 -4.83 -2.31 17.22
N PHE A 434 -5.12 -1.01 17.03
CA PHE A 434 -5.06 -0.05 18.13
C PHE A 434 -6.28 -0.13 19.05
N GLU A 435 -7.42 -0.59 18.56
CA GLU A 435 -8.61 -0.81 19.39
C GLU A 435 -8.38 -1.95 20.39
N PHE A 436 -7.86 -3.08 19.90
CA PHE A 436 -7.47 -4.22 20.74
C PHE A 436 -6.36 -3.84 21.72
N TYR A 437 -5.34 -3.11 21.26
CA TYR A 437 -4.28 -2.66 22.15
C TYR A 437 -4.81 -1.73 23.24
N ALA A 438 -5.64 -0.73 22.91
CA ALA A 438 -6.23 0.17 23.90
C ALA A 438 -7.11 -0.57 24.93
N GLU A 439 -7.84 -1.59 24.50
CA GLU A 439 -8.61 -2.46 25.41
C GLU A 439 -7.69 -3.32 26.29
N SER A 440 -6.58 -3.84 25.76
CA SER A 440 -5.60 -4.62 26.54
C SER A 440 -4.95 -3.84 27.68
N VAL A 441 -4.81 -2.52 27.54
CA VAL A 441 -4.32 -1.61 28.61
C VAL A 441 -5.36 -1.47 29.74
N ARG A 442 -6.65 -1.61 29.43
CA ARG A 442 -7.75 -1.54 30.42
C ARG A 442 -7.96 -2.88 31.12
N ASN A 443 -7.80 -3.98 30.37
CA ASN A 443 -7.98 -5.33 30.88
C ASN A 443 -6.87 -6.23 30.33
N ASN A 444 -5.89 -6.52 31.20
CA ASN A 444 -4.68 -7.26 30.87
C ASN A 444 -4.93 -8.72 30.47
N THR A 445 -6.13 -9.26 30.72
CA THR A 445 -6.52 -10.63 30.34
C THR A 445 -7.56 -10.66 29.24
N ALA A 446 -7.89 -9.51 28.61
CA ALA A 446 -8.91 -9.44 27.55
C ALA A 446 -8.53 -10.25 26.31
N PHE A 447 -7.23 -10.34 26.00
CA PHE A 447 -6.74 -11.02 24.81
C PHE A 447 -5.65 -12.01 25.19
N ILE A 448 -5.98 -13.30 25.17
CA ILE A 448 -5.01 -14.37 25.35
C ILE A 448 -4.73 -14.99 23.98
N GLY A 449 -3.47 -14.99 23.56
CA GLY A 449 -3.00 -15.67 22.37
C GLY A 449 -2.69 -17.13 22.65
N LYS A 450 -2.97 -18.02 21.70
CA LYS A 450 -2.61 -19.44 21.71
C LYS A 450 -1.60 -19.75 20.60
N CYS A 451 -0.53 -20.44 20.96
CA CYS A 451 0.41 -21.02 20.00
C CYS A 451 0.03 -22.48 19.74
N ALA A 452 -0.38 -22.81 18.50
CA ALA A 452 -0.86 -24.16 18.18
C ALA A 452 0.25 -25.16 17.84
N ASN A 453 1.38 -24.72 17.28
CA ASN A 453 2.47 -25.61 16.92
C ASN A 453 3.82 -24.96 17.23
N PHE A 454 4.48 -25.42 18.30
CA PHE A 454 5.73 -24.82 18.78
C PHE A 454 6.85 -24.83 17.73
N GLN A 455 6.96 -25.88 16.93
CA GLN A 455 8.01 -26.00 15.91
C GLN A 455 7.78 -25.06 14.74
N VAL A 456 6.52 -24.90 14.30
CA VAL A 456 6.18 -24.04 13.16
C VAL A 456 6.05 -22.57 13.57
N TRP A 457 5.62 -22.31 14.81
CA TRP A 457 5.26 -20.98 15.29
C TRP A 457 6.33 -20.40 16.22
N GLY A 458 7.33 -21.18 16.63
CA GLY A 458 8.53 -20.70 17.33
C GLY A 458 8.28 -20.13 18.72
N CYS A 459 7.35 -20.72 19.49
CA CYS A 459 6.89 -20.19 20.78
C CYS A 459 7.56 -20.82 22.01
N ASP A 460 8.68 -21.53 21.82
CA ASP A 460 9.52 -22.10 22.89
C ASP A 460 8.76 -22.87 24.00
N GLY A 461 7.69 -23.58 23.62
CA GLY A 461 6.88 -24.37 24.55
C GLY A 461 5.90 -23.57 25.41
N VAL A 462 5.72 -22.27 25.17
CA VAL A 462 4.77 -21.40 25.90
C VAL A 462 3.43 -21.34 25.15
N PRO A 463 2.38 -22.04 25.60
CA PRO A 463 1.15 -22.20 24.83
C PRO A 463 0.25 -20.96 24.84
N PHE A 464 0.28 -20.18 25.92
CA PHE A 464 -0.60 -19.02 26.11
C PHE A 464 0.15 -17.82 26.66
N ILE A 465 -0.08 -16.65 26.06
CA ILE A 465 0.43 -15.37 26.56
C ILE A 465 -0.61 -14.26 26.32
N PRO A 466 -0.63 -13.19 27.14
CA PRO A 466 -1.47 -12.03 26.87
C PRO A 466 -0.95 -11.24 25.65
N MET A 467 -1.87 -10.84 24.77
CA MET A 467 -1.61 -9.92 23.66
C MET A 467 -1.80 -8.47 24.12
N GLY A 468 -0.86 -7.60 23.76
CA GLY A 468 -0.97 -6.15 23.97
C GLY A 468 -0.17 -5.69 25.19
N TYR A 469 -0.76 -4.86 26.06
CA TYR A 469 -0.03 -4.12 27.10
C TYR A 469 0.91 -5.00 27.95
N THR A 470 0.45 -6.17 28.38
CA THR A 470 1.17 -7.07 29.30
C THR A 470 1.92 -8.23 28.64
N THR A 471 2.14 -8.20 27.31
CA THR A 471 2.92 -9.23 26.62
C THR A 471 4.30 -9.41 27.27
N PRO A 472 4.68 -10.65 27.68
CA PRO A 472 5.97 -10.91 28.31
C PRO A 472 7.14 -10.59 27.37
N ASN A 473 8.15 -9.89 27.88
CA ASN A 473 9.31 -9.45 27.09
C ASN A 473 10.30 -10.57 26.72
N ASN A 474 10.15 -11.76 27.30
CA ASN A 474 10.92 -12.96 26.99
C ASN A 474 10.15 -13.93 26.07
N ALA A 475 8.92 -13.58 25.65
CA ALA A 475 8.14 -14.43 24.76
C ALA A 475 8.66 -14.35 23.32
N THR A 476 8.40 -15.41 22.57
CA THR A 476 8.80 -15.57 21.16
C THR A 476 7.68 -16.23 20.37
N GLY A 477 7.74 -16.11 19.05
CA GLY A 477 6.91 -16.88 18.15
C GLY A 477 5.64 -16.19 17.68
N SER A 478 4.62 -16.99 17.35
CA SER A 478 3.36 -16.51 16.79
C SER A 478 2.17 -17.05 17.57
N TYR A 479 1.12 -16.24 17.71
CA TYR A 479 -0.05 -16.59 18.50
C TYR A 479 -1.34 -16.17 17.78
N ASN A 480 -2.32 -17.09 17.72
CA ASN A 480 -3.67 -16.80 17.24
C ASN A 480 -4.63 -16.61 18.40
N LEU A 481 -5.73 -15.89 18.16
CA LEU A 481 -6.84 -15.73 19.08
C LEU A 481 -8.08 -15.27 18.31
N LEU A 482 -9.27 -15.49 18.85
CA LEU A 482 -10.52 -14.96 18.32
C LEU A 482 -11.03 -13.78 19.15
N THR A 483 -11.66 -12.81 18.50
CA THR A 483 -12.26 -11.62 19.15
C THR A 483 -13.75 -11.50 18.84
N ASN A 484 -14.47 -10.71 19.62
CA ASN A 484 -15.84 -10.32 19.31
C ASN A 484 -15.89 -9.28 18.18
N GLU A 485 -17.07 -9.09 17.60
CA GLU A 485 -17.37 -8.07 16.61
C GLU A 485 -17.51 -6.65 17.20
N ASN A 486 -17.92 -6.55 18.47
CA ASN A 486 -18.20 -5.29 19.16
C ASN A 486 -17.40 -5.20 20.46
N SER A 487 -17.11 -3.97 20.91
CA SER A 487 -16.40 -3.73 22.18
C SER A 487 -17.29 -4.15 23.37
N PRO A 488 -16.75 -4.80 24.41
CA PRO A 488 -15.37 -5.28 24.53
C PRO A 488 -15.07 -6.44 23.55
N TYR A 489 -13.98 -6.28 22.81
CA TYR A 489 -13.58 -7.21 21.75
C TYR A 489 -12.92 -8.46 22.33
N GLY A 490 -12.27 -8.34 23.48
CA GLY A 490 -11.57 -9.42 24.14
C GLY A 490 -12.50 -10.56 24.54
N ARG A 491 -12.05 -11.80 24.28
CA ARG A 491 -12.71 -13.04 24.72
C ARG A 491 -11.90 -13.78 25.80
N GLY A 492 -10.84 -13.17 26.30
CA GLY A 492 -9.91 -13.79 27.24
C GLY A 492 -9.39 -15.14 26.77
N ILE A 493 -9.37 -16.11 27.69
CA ILE A 493 -8.92 -17.47 27.40
C ILE A 493 -9.84 -18.21 26.41
N ASP A 494 -11.13 -17.91 26.39
CA ASP A 494 -12.09 -18.54 25.46
C ASP A 494 -11.77 -18.17 24.01
N GLY A 495 -11.26 -16.96 23.77
CA GLY A 495 -10.77 -16.55 22.46
C GLY A 495 -9.55 -17.36 22.01
N ALA A 496 -8.70 -17.77 22.95
CA ALA A 496 -7.49 -18.56 22.68
C ALA A 496 -7.83 -20.03 22.40
N ILE A 497 -8.68 -20.64 23.23
CA ILE A 497 -9.03 -22.06 23.15
C ILE A 497 -9.71 -22.38 21.81
N ASN A 498 -10.67 -21.54 21.40
CA ASN A 498 -11.49 -21.73 20.20
C ASN A 498 -10.81 -21.33 18.88
N ALA A 499 -9.56 -20.85 18.92
CA ALA A 499 -8.84 -20.40 17.72
C ALA A 499 -8.30 -21.54 16.83
N PHE A 500 -8.60 -22.81 17.15
CA PHE A 500 -8.14 -23.99 16.42
C PHE A 500 -9.15 -25.13 16.50
#